data_AF-A0A3D4EXT6-F1
#
_entry.id   AF-A0A3D4EXT6-F1
#
_cell.length_a   1.000
_cell.length_b   1.000
_cell.length_c   1.000
_cell.angle_alpha   90.00
_cell.angle_beta   90.00
_cell.angle_gamma   90.00
#
_symmetry.space_group_name_H-M   'P 1'
#
loop_
_entity.id
_entity.type
_entity.pdbx_description
1 polymer ?
#
loop_
_entity_poly.entity_id
_entity_poly.type
_entity_poly.pdbx_seq_one_letter_code
_entity_poly.pdbx_strand_id
1 'polypeptide(L)'
;DYFERTTGHIFDHDGVVIKFIGDAIFAAWGAPIIDSLAPLNAARAAWYLSQDDSLVVEGVNLKTRIGVHFGEVVAGNIGSRKRVDYTMIGDAVNLAARLEGLNKMFGTRILISEDVESRLNGEFHTRKLGSFRVKGRKEPTAVFELVGPVAEIENPKWSEIYGKGVAALENDDFEKARQFFKEVDGMRGSGGDGPSRFFLHLLERGEPIRQGVYDMMEK
;
A
#
# COMPACT_ATOMS: atom_id res chain seq x y z
N ASP A 1 8.27 13.76 -18.29
CA ASP A 1 8.80 13.80 -16.92
C ASP A 1 8.15 12.77 -15.99
N TYR A 2 6.88 12.92 -15.56
CA TYR A 2 6.25 11.97 -14.61
C TYR A 2 6.38 10.49 -15.00
N PHE A 3 5.86 10.11 -16.17
CA PHE A 3 5.90 8.71 -16.61
C PHE A 3 7.34 8.20 -16.77
N GLU A 4 8.21 8.99 -17.38
CA GLU A 4 9.62 8.65 -17.59
C GLU A 4 10.34 8.35 -16.27
N ARG A 5 10.24 9.26 -15.29
CA ARG A 5 10.81 9.08 -13.95
C ARG A 5 10.23 7.89 -13.21
N THR A 6 8.90 7.74 -13.26
CA THR A 6 8.23 6.61 -12.62
C THR A 6 8.69 5.29 -13.22
N THR A 7 8.81 5.22 -14.55
CA THR A 7 9.35 4.03 -15.21
C THR A 7 10.83 3.81 -14.90
N GLY A 8 11.62 4.87 -14.70
CA GLY A 8 13.00 4.78 -14.23
C GLY A 8 13.09 4.03 -12.90
N HIS A 9 12.35 4.46 -11.88
CA HIS A 9 12.32 3.77 -10.57
C HIS A 9 11.88 2.30 -10.67
N ILE A 10 10.97 1.99 -11.60
CA ILE A 10 10.55 0.60 -11.86
C ILE A 10 11.70 -0.21 -12.46
N PHE A 11 12.38 0.30 -13.48
CA PHE A 11 13.45 -0.41 -14.18
C PHE A 11 14.73 -0.52 -13.34
N ASP A 12 15.07 0.50 -12.56
CA ASP A 12 16.24 0.53 -11.67
C ASP A 12 16.15 -0.54 -10.56
N HIS A 13 14.96 -1.12 -10.36
CA HIS A 13 14.68 -2.18 -9.41
C HIS A 13 14.09 -3.41 -10.10
N ASP A 14 14.53 -3.75 -11.31
CA ASP A 14 14.21 -5.00 -12.01
C ASP A 14 12.72 -5.22 -12.34
N GLY A 15 11.92 -4.15 -12.32
CA GLY A 15 10.51 -4.19 -12.68
C GLY A 15 10.29 -4.06 -14.18
N VAL A 16 9.12 -4.49 -14.64
CA VAL A 16 8.67 -4.28 -16.01
C VAL A 16 7.36 -3.49 -16.03
N VAL A 17 7.25 -2.54 -16.95
CA VAL A 17 5.99 -1.83 -17.20
C VAL A 17 5.13 -2.69 -18.09
N ILE A 18 3.96 -3.09 -17.59
CA ILE A 18 2.97 -3.86 -18.36
C ILE A 18 2.16 -2.93 -19.26
N LYS A 19 1.60 -1.87 -18.70
CA LYS A 19 0.83 -0.86 -19.46
C LYS A 19 0.57 0.42 -18.67
N PHE A 20 0.26 1.47 -19.40
CA PHE A 20 -0.29 2.71 -18.87
C PHE A 20 -1.83 2.64 -18.88
N ILE A 21 -2.48 3.13 -17.81
CA ILE A 21 -3.94 3.13 -17.65
C ILE A 21 -4.37 4.53 -17.20
N GLY A 22 -4.64 5.42 -18.16
CA GLY A 22 -4.89 6.83 -17.84
C GLY A 22 -3.64 7.47 -17.23
N ASP A 23 -3.74 7.90 -15.97
CA ASP A 23 -2.66 8.44 -15.14
C ASP A 23 -1.91 7.38 -14.32
N ALA A 24 -2.37 6.13 -14.33
CA ALA A 24 -1.75 5.02 -13.61
C ALA A 24 -0.74 4.25 -14.46
N ILE A 25 0.27 3.68 -13.79
CA ILE A 25 1.21 2.72 -14.37
C ILE A 25 0.96 1.36 -13.73
N PHE A 26 0.74 0.35 -14.55
CA PHE A 26 0.75 -1.04 -14.09
C PHE A 26 2.11 -1.66 -14.38
N ALA A 27 2.82 -2.04 -13.32
CA ALA A 27 4.12 -2.68 -13.37
C ALA A 27 4.10 -4.05 -12.67
N ALA A 28 5.07 -4.89 -12.99
CA ALA A 28 5.21 -6.23 -12.45
C ALA A 28 6.68 -6.58 -12.19
N TRP A 29 6.86 -7.49 -11.24
CA TRP A 29 8.13 -8.13 -10.90
C TRP A 29 7.89 -9.65 -10.83
N GLY A 30 8.91 -10.45 -11.15
CA GLY A 30 8.78 -11.91 -11.16
C GLY A 30 7.98 -12.49 -12.33
N ALA A 31 7.66 -11.68 -13.34
CA ALA A 31 7.07 -12.09 -14.61
C ALA A 31 7.66 -11.23 -15.76
N PRO A 32 8.00 -11.80 -16.93
CA PRO A 32 7.89 -13.22 -17.30
C PRO A 32 8.94 -14.13 -16.64
N ILE A 33 9.99 -13.54 -16.05
CA ILE A 33 11.07 -14.28 -15.40
C ILE A 33 10.79 -14.29 -13.90
N ILE A 34 10.68 -15.48 -13.32
CA ILE A 34 10.48 -15.66 -11.89
C ILE A 34 11.70 -15.14 -11.14
N ASP A 35 11.45 -14.31 -10.14
CA ASP A 35 12.46 -13.73 -9.26
C ASP A 35 11.96 -13.78 -7.81
N SER A 36 12.75 -14.38 -6.93
CA SER A 36 12.45 -14.45 -5.49
C SER A 36 12.57 -13.10 -4.80
N LEU A 37 13.34 -12.16 -5.36
CA LEU A 37 13.50 -10.80 -4.84
C LEU A 37 12.39 -9.85 -5.31
N ALA A 38 11.48 -10.32 -6.18
CA ALA A 38 10.40 -9.51 -6.74
C ALA A 38 9.61 -8.67 -5.71
N PRO A 39 9.17 -9.21 -4.55
CA PRO A 39 8.47 -8.40 -3.54
C PRO A 39 9.33 -7.29 -2.96
N LEU A 40 10.61 -7.57 -2.69
CA LEU A 40 11.55 -6.62 -2.12
C LEU A 40 11.89 -5.51 -3.11
N ASN A 41 12.14 -5.88 -4.37
CA ASN A 41 12.43 -4.95 -5.45
C ASN A 41 11.22 -4.06 -5.78
N ALA A 42 10.01 -4.60 -5.78
CA ALA A 42 8.79 -3.80 -5.90
C ALA A 42 8.64 -2.79 -4.74
N ALA A 43 8.95 -3.19 -3.51
CA ALA A 43 8.92 -2.29 -2.35
C ALA A 43 9.98 -1.18 -2.43
N ARG A 44 11.19 -1.49 -2.89
CA ARG A 44 12.25 -0.49 -3.14
C ARG A 44 11.84 0.52 -4.21
N ALA A 45 11.36 0.03 -5.36
CA ALA A 45 10.84 0.90 -6.42
C ALA A 45 9.74 1.83 -5.91
N ALA A 46 8.78 1.29 -5.14
CA ALA A 46 7.70 2.06 -4.55
C ALA A 46 8.21 3.13 -3.57
N TRP A 47 9.17 2.77 -2.71
CA TRP A 47 9.76 3.69 -1.75
C TRP A 47 10.49 4.83 -2.44
N TYR A 48 11.47 4.56 -3.31
CA TYR A 48 12.24 5.61 -3.96
C TYR A 48 11.38 6.51 -4.84
N LEU A 49 10.38 5.94 -5.52
CA LEU A 49 9.39 6.72 -6.25
C LEU A 49 8.60 7.66 -5.34
N SER A 50 8.22 7.22 -4.14
CA SER A 50 7.48 8.05 -3.20
C SER A 50 8.30 9.20 -2.60
N GLN A 51 9.62 9.06 -2.60
CA GLN A 51 10.57 10.08 -2.14
C GLN A 51 11.03 11.02 -3.28
N ASP A 52 10.65 10.74 -4.53
CA ASP A 52 11.02 11.56 -5.67
C ASP A 52 10.19 12.85 -5.75
N ASP A 53 10.67 13.89 -5.08
CA ASP A 53 10.05 15.22 -5.07
C ASP A 53 10.25 16.00 -6.38
N SER A 54 11.00 15.46 -7.34
CA SER A 54 11.21 16.08 -8.64
C SER A 54 10.17 15.70 -9.70
N LEU A 55 9.16 14.91 -9.31
CA LEU A 55 7.95 14.68 -10.11
C LEU A 55 7.07 15.93 -10.14
N VAL A 56 7.43 16.92 -10.95
CA VAL A 56 6.71 18.19 -11.05
C VAL A 56 6.04 18.31 -12.42
N VAL A 57 4.72 18.57 -12.41
CA VAL A 57 3.95 18.89 -13.63
C VAL A 57 3.32 20.25 -13.45
N GLU A 58 3.61 21.18 -14.36
CA GLU A 58 3.10 22.57 -14.33
C GLU A 58 3.35 23.30 -12.98
N GLY A 59 4.49 23.01 -12.33
CA GLY A 59 4.85 23.60 -11.04
C GLY A 59 4.21 22.93 -9.82
N VAL A 60 3.42 21.87 -10.01
CA VAL A 60 2.82 21.08 -8.95
C VAL A 60 3.60 19.79 -8.76
N ASN A 61 4.13 19.56 -7.55
CA ASN A 61 4.71 18.26 -7.18
C ASN A 61 3.58 17.22 -7.11
N LEU A 62 3.68 16.22 -7.99
CA LEU A 62 2.74 15.13 -8.09
C LEU A 62 3.04 14.07 -7.04
N LYS A 63 1.97 13.74 -6.33
CA LYS A 63 1.99 12.79 -5.24
C LYS A 63 1.42 11.44 -5.71
N THR A 64 2.30 10.49 -6.02
CA THR A 64 1.91 9.13 -6.43
C THR A 64 1.42 8.27 -5.26
N ARG A 65 0.28 7.61 -5.43
CA ARG A 65 -0.17 6.54 -4.53
C ARG A 65 0.17 5.20 -5.16
N ILE A 66 0.61 4.25 -4.34
CA ILE A 66 1.17 2.99 -4.78
C ILE A 66 0.55 1.86 -3.97
N GLY A 67 0.03 0.85 -4.67
CA GLY A 67 -0.45 -0.39 -4.09
C GLY A 67 0.42 -1.54 -4.57
N VAL A 68 1.01 -2.31 -3.64
CA VAL A 68 1.87 -3.45 -3.96
C VAL A 68 1.27 -4.72 -3.36
N HIS A 69 1.15 -5.76 -4.18
CA HIS A 69 0.70 -7.07 -3.75
C HIS A 69 1.49 -8.17 -4.46
N PHE A 70 1.68 -9.29 -3.77
CA PHE A 70 2.35 -10.47 -4.30
C PHE A 70 1.36 -11.64 -4.29
N GLY A 71 1.17 -12.29 -5.43
CA GLY A 71 0.24 -13.41 -5.54
C GLY A 71 0.21 -14.01 -6.94
N GLU A 72 -0.53 -15.10 -7.09
CA GLU A 72 -0.64 -15.81 -8.35
C GLU A 72 -1.43 -15.02 -9.40
N VAL A 73 -0.94 -15.07 -10.64
CA VAL A 73 -1.53 -14.41 -11.80
C VAL A 73 -1.36 -15.28 -13.03
N VAL A 74 -2.25 -15.09 -14.00
CA VAL A 74 -2.05 -15.57 -15.37
C VAL A 74 -1.39 -14.44 -16.15
N ALA A 75 -0.13 -14.64 -16.55
CA ALA A 75 0.63 -13.70 -17.37
C ALA A 75 0.80 -14.24 -18.78
N GLY A 76 0.59 -13.41 -19.80
CA GLY A 76 0.80 -13.81 -21.18
C GLY A 76 0.28 -12.81 -22.21
N ASN A 77 0.45 -13.19 -23.47
CA ASN A 77 -0.08 -12.48 -24.62
C ASN A 77 -1.59 -12.72 -24.73
N ILE A 78 -2.40 -11.74 -24.30
CA ILE A 78 -3.86 -11.84 -24.25
C ILE A 78 -4.47 -10.82 -25.20
N GLY A 79 -5.43 -11.26 -26.00
CA GLY A 79 -6.14 -10.39 -26.92
C GLY A 79 -6.81 -11.14 -28.06
N SER A 80 -7.20 -10.38 -29.10
CA SER A 80 -7.78 -10.95 -30.32
C SER A 80 -6.70 -11.13 -31.39
N ARG A 81 -7.05 -11.78 -32.50
CA ARG A 81 -6.17 -11.87 -33.69
C ARG A 81 -5.69 -10.52 -34.22
N LYS A 82 -6.40 -9.42 -33.93
CA LYS A 82 -6.08 -8.07 -34.42
C LYS A 82 -5.28 -7.22 -33.43
N ARG A 83 -5.24 -7.61 -32.15
CA ARG A 83 -4.58 -6.85 -31.08
C ARG A 83 -4.30 -7.77 -29.91
N VAL A 84 -3.02 -7.90 -29.56
CA VAL A 84 -2.51 -8.75 -28.50
C VAL A 84 -1.62 -7.89 -27.62
N ASP A 85 -1.86 -7.91 -26.31
CA ASP A 85 -1.05 -7.21 -25.32
C ASP A 85 -0.49 -8.26 -24.33
N TYR A 86 0.80 -8.16 -23.97
CA TYR A 86 1.31 -8.91 -22.83
C TYR A 86 0.73 -8.30 -21.56
N THR A 87 -0.05 -9.06 -20.81
CA THR A 87 -0.72 -8.56 -19.61
C THR A 87 -0.85 -9.67 -18.58
N MET A 88 -1.18 -9.26 -17.36
CA MET A 88 -1.48 -10.15 -16.25
C MET A 88 -2.95 -10.01 -15.87
N ILE A 89 -3.57 -11.14 -15.52
CA ILE A 89 -4.96 -11.20 -15.04
C ILE A 89 -4.99 -12.10 -13.81
N GLY A 90 -5.71 -11.66 -12.79
CA GLY A 90 -5.89 -12.41 -11.56
C GLY A 90 -6.40 -11.54 -10.43
N ASP A 91 -6.82 -12.18 -9.36
CA ASP A 91 -7.25 -11.48 -8.14
C ASP A 91 -6.10 -10.64 -7.54
N ALA A 92 -4.85 -11.11 -7.67
CA ALA A 92 -3.67 -10.37 -7.22
C ALA A 92 -3.54 -8.97 -7.88
N VAL A 93 -3.81 -8.87 -9.19
CA VAL A 93 -3.79 -7.57 -9.91
C VAL A 93 -4.86 -6.64 -9.36
N ASN A 94 -6.06 -7.17 -9.09
CA ASN A 94 -7.16 -6.38 -8.54
C ASN A 94 -6.87 -5.93 -7.10
N LEU A 95 -6.22 -6.76 -6.29
CA LEU A 95 -5.85 -6.40 -4.93
C LEU A 95 -4.79 -5.29 -4.91
N ALA A 96 -3.76 -5.36 -5.76
CA ALA A 96 -2.78 -4.27 -5.90
C ALA A 96 -3.45 -2.93 -6.24
N ALA A 97 -4.37 -2.91 -7.22
CA ALA A 97 -5.11 -1.71 -7.59
C ALA A 97 -6.00 -1.17 -6.45
N ARG A 98 -6.62 -2.06 -5.66
CA ARG A 98 -7.41 -1.65 -4.50
C ARG A 98 -6.52 -1.03 -3.42
N LEU A 99 -5.36 -1.61 -3.14
CA LEU A 99 -4.40 -1.04 -2.20
C LEU A 99 -3.95 0.36 -2.63
N GLU A 100 -3.74 0.61 -3.93
CA GLU A 100 -3.51 1.97 -4.43
C GLU A 100 -4.65 2.91 -4.04
N GLY A 101 -5.90 2.53 -4.34
CA GLY A 101 -7.07 3.35 -4.01
C GLY A 101 -7.22 3.62 -2.51
N LEU A 102 -6.92 2.63 -1.65
CA LEU A 102 -7.00 2.76 -0.19
C LEU A 102 -6.07 3.83 0.37
N ASN A 103 -4.96 4.12 -0.30
CA ASN A 103 -4.06 5.20 0.12
C ASN A 103 -4.80 6.54 0.24
N LYS A 104 -5.80 6.80 -0.62
CA LYS A 104 -6.58 8.04 -0.57
C LYS A 104 -7.37 8.15 0.73
N MET A 105 -7.99 7.05 1.16
CA MET A 105 -8.79 7.00 2.39
C MET A 105 -7.90 7.22 3.62
N PHE A 106 -6.73 6.59 3.63
CA PHE A 106 -5.80 6.67 4.75
C PHE A 106 -4.83 7.85 4.68
N GLY A 107 -4.82 8.63 3.59
CA GLY A 107 -3.82 9.68 3.39
C GLY A 107 -2.37 9.19 3.31
N THR A 108 -2.15 7.91 3.00
CA THR A 108 -0.83 7.28 2.87
C THR A 108 -0.32 7.37 1.43
N ARG A 109 0.92 6.92 1.19
CA ARG A 109 1.53 6.91 -0.16
C ARG A 109 1.73 5.51 -0.70
N ILE A 110 2.12 4.56 0.15
CA ILE A 110 2.41 3.19 -0.25
C ILE A 110 1.67 2.25 0.70
N LEU A 111 0.82 1.41 0.14
CA LEU A 111 0.20 0.30 0.85
C LEU A 111 0.62 -1.02 0.24
N ILE A 112 0.92 -1.96 1.11
CA ILE A 112 1.32 -3.31 0.76
C ILE A 112 0.40 -4.32 1.48
N SER A 113 0.19 -5.47 0.86
CA SER A 113 -0.46 -6.61 1.52
C SER A 113 0.49 -7.35 2.46
N GLU A 114 -0.05 -8.13 3.39
CA GLU A 114 0.68 -9.13 4.19
C GLU A 114 1.60 -10.05 3.35
N ASP A 115 1.16 -10.46 2.16
CA ASP A 115 1.97 -11.30 1.28
C ASP A 115 3.28 -10.64 0.84
N VAL A 116 3.32 -9.30 0.75
CA VAL A 116 4.52 -8.55 0.43
C VAL A 116 5.34 -8.35 1.69
N GLU A 117 4.71 -7.89 2.77
CA GLU A 117 5.36 -7.61 4.05
C GLU A 117 6.16 -8.82 4.58
N SER A 118 5.55 -10.00 4.56
CA SER A 118 6.18 -11.27 4.98
C SER A 118 7.39 -11.68 4.13
N ARG A 119 7.62 -11.03 2.98
CA ARG A 119 8.72 -11.29 2.03
C ARG A 119 9.74 -10.16 1.95
N LEU A 120 9.59 -9.12 2.78
CA LEU A 120 10.58 -8.03 2.86
C LEU A 120 11.82 -8.41 3.68
N ASN A 121 11.79 -9.54 4.40
CA ASN A 121 12.92 -10.06 5.19
C ASN A 121 13.51 -9.05 6.20
N GLY A 122 12.68 -8.14 6.72
CA GLY A 122 13.10 -7.11 7.67
C GLY A 122 13.89 -5.94 7.06
N GLU A 123 13.94 -5.82 5.74
CA GLU A 123 14.65 -4.71 5.05
C GLU A 123 13.91 -3.37 5.13
N PHE A 124 12.63 -3.39 5.52
CA PHE A 124 11.78 -2.22 5.63
C PHE A 124 11.08 -2.15 6.99
N HIS A 125 10.96 -0.94 7.51
CA HIS A 125 9.96 -0.60 8.51
C HIS A 125 8.58 -0.56 7.86
N THR A 126 7.62 -1.23 8.48
CA THR A 126 6.22 -1.27 8.07
C THR A 126 5.31 -0.92 9.24
N ARG A 127 4.11 -0.41 8.93
CA ARG A 127 3.05 -0.19 9.90
C ARG A 127 1.81 -0.97 9.49
N LYS A 128 1.43 -2.00 10.26
CA LYS A 128 0.16 -2.71 10.05
C LYS A 128 -0.99 -1.73 10.30
N LEU A 129 -1.78 -1.43 9.28
CA LEU A 129 -2.95 -0.55 9.41
C LEU A 129 -4.15 -1.27 10.02
N GLY A 130 -4.29 -2.56 9.74
CA GLY A 130 -5.40 -3.40 10.20
C GLY A 130 -5.76 -4.47 9.18
N SER A 131 -6.81 -5.22 9.46
CA SER A 131 -7.34 -6.25 8.56
C SER A 131 -8.60 -5.75 7.86
N PHE A 132 -8.60 -5.80 6.53
CA PHE A 132 -9.67 -5.22 5.73
C PHE A 132 -10.31 -6.28 4.84
N ARG A 133 -11.64 -6.37 4.85
CA ARG A 133 -12.36 -7.15 3.84
C ARG A 133 -12.50 -6.28 2.61
N VAL A 134 -11.63 -6.52 1.64
CA VAL A 134 -11.62 -5.78 0.37
C VAL A 134 -12.69 -6.35 -0.57
N LYS A 135 -13.42 -5.48 -1.26
CA LYS A 135 -14.50 -5.87 -2.18
C LYS A 135 -14.06 -6.99 -3.12
N GLY A 136 -14.84 -8.06 -3.21
CA GLY A 136 -14.56 -9.21 -4.08
C GLY A 136 -13.69 -10.30 -3.44
N ARG A 137 -13.17 -10.11 -2.22
CA ARG A 137 -12.56 -11.16 -1.41
C ARG A 137 -13.45 -11.53 -0.22
N LYS A 138 -13.48 -12.83 0.11
CA LYS A 138 -14.15 -13.34 1.32
C LYS A 138 -13.26 -13.18 2.54
N GLU A 139 -11.98 -13.53 2.38
CA GLU A 139 -11.00 -13.47 3.45
C GLU A 139 -10.51 -12.03 3.67
N PRO A 140 -10.44 -11.58 4.93
CA PRO A 140 -9.78 -10.33 5.29
C PRO A 140 -8.32 -10.34 4.82
N THR A 141 -7.82 -9.18 4.40
CA THR A 141 -6.41 -9.00 4.05
C THR A 141 -5.81 -8.00 5.03
N ALA A 142 -4.73 -8.37 5.70
CA ALA A 142 -3.96 -7.42 6.49
C ALA A 142 -3.22 -6.45 5.56
N VAL A 143 -3.39 -5.15 5.81
CA VAL A 143 -2.82 -4.07 5.02
C VAL A 143 -1.78 -3.34 5.85
N PHE A 144 -0.67 -3.03 5.21
CA PHE A 144 0.47 -2.38 5.83
C PHE A 144 0.83 -1.13 5.02
N GLU A 145 1.26 -0.08 5.71
CA GLU A 145 1.96 1.03 5.11
C GLU A 145 3.47 0.72 5.07
N LEU A 146 4.10 0.94 3.93
CA LEU A 146 5.55 0.87 3.79
C LEU A 146 6.15 2.19 4.32
N VAL A 147 6.85 2.13 5.45
CA VAL A 147 7.35 3.33 6.15
C VAL A 147 8.72 3.76 5.64
N GLY A 148 9.59 2.81 5.29
CA GLY A 148 10.86 3.05 4.63
C GLY A 148 11.94 2.02 4.98
N PRO A 149 13.10 2.03 4.31
CA PRO A 149 14.16 1.05 4.47
C PRO A 149 14.82 1.15 5.85
N VAL A 150 15.06 0.01 6.51
CA VAL A 150 15.75 -0.04 7.81
C VAL A 150 17.17 0.54 7.73
N ALA A 151 17.81 0.42 6.57
CA ALA A 151 19.15 0.96 6.34
C ALA A 151 19.18 2.49 6.20
N GLU A 152 18.04 3.15 5.95
CA GLU A 152 17.97 4.58 5.62
C GLU A 152 17.23 5.42 6.66
N ILE A 153 16.28 4.82 7.39
CA ILE A 153 15.48 5.53 8.39
C ILE A 153 15.44 4.76 9.71
N GLU A 154 15.37 5.49 10.83
CA GLU A 154 15.09 4.90 12.14
C GLU A 154 13.61 4.53 12.25
N ASN A 155 13.31 3.44 12.97
CA ASN A 155 11.91 3.05 13.24
C ASN A 155 11.17 4.19 13.95
N PRO A 156 10.13 4.77 13.34
CA PRO A 156 9.49 5.92 13.95
C PRO A 156 8.67 5.51 15.17
N LYS A 157 8.87 6.20 16.30
CA LYS A 157 8.13 5.94 17.56
C LYS A 157 6.61 5.96 17.39
N TRP A 158 6.08 6.79 16.49
CA TRP A 158 4.65 6.84 16.19
C TRP A 158 4.12 5.53 15.59
N SER A 159 4.95 4.78 14.86
CA SER A 159 4.56 3.50 14.26
C SER A 159 4.32 2.44 15.34
N GLU A 160 5.18 2.39 16.35
CA GLU A 160 5.03 1.47 17.49
C GLU A 160 3.78 1.78 18.33
N ILE A 161 3.52 3.06 18.60
CA ILE A 161 2.33 3.49 19.34
C ILE A 161 1.06 3.18 18.54
N TYR A 162 1.10 3.40 17.23
CA TYR A 162 -0.01 3.02 16.35
C TYR A 162 -0.30 1.52 16.41
N GLY A 163 0.73 0.68 16.39
CA GLY A 163 0.60 -0.77 16.54
C GLY A 163 -0.12 -1.16 17.84
N LYS A 164 0.12 -0.45 18.94
CA LYS A 164 -0.63 -0.64 20.21
C LYS A 164 -2.11 -0.26 20.06
N GLY A 165 -2.42 0.78 19.28
CA GLY A 165 -3.79 1.17 18.95
C GLY A 165 -4.53 0.08 18.16
N VAL A 166 -3.90 -0.48 17.13
CA VAL A 166 -4.46 -1.60 16.36
C VAL A 166 -4.65 -2.84 17.23
N ALA A 167 -3.66 -3.20 18.05
CA ALA A 167 -3.78 -4.32 18.97
C ALA A 167 -4.90 -4.11 20.00
N ALA A 168 -5.12 -2.87 20.47
CA ALA A 168 -6.24 -2.56 21.34
C ALA A 168 -7.60 -2.73 20.63
N LEU A 169 -7.71 -2.31 19.36
CA LEU A 169 -8.91 -2.56 18.54
C LEU A 169 -9.19 -4.05 18.34
N GLU A 170 -8.17 -4.85 18.06
CA GLU A 170 -8.29 -6.29 17.88
C GLU A 170 -8.76 -7.01 19.16
N ASN A 171 -8.55 -6.40 20.33
CA ASN A 171 -8.98 -6.89 21.64
C ASN A 171 -10.23 -6.17 22.20
N ASP A 172 -10.97 -5.43 21.36
CA ASP A 172 -12.15 -4.65 21.72
C ASP A 172 -11.93 -3.59 22.85
N ASP A 173 -10.67 -3.19 23.11
CA ASP A 173 -10.32 -2.13 24.05
C ASP A 173 -10.35 -0.76 23.35
N PHE A 174 -11.57 -0.32 23.05
CA PHE A 174 -11.81 0.90 22.27
C PHE A 174 -11.32 2.17 22.96
N GLU A 175 -11.28 2.21 24.30
CA GLU A 175 -10.76 3.35 25.05
C GLU A 175 -9.24 3.47 24.86
N LYS A 176 -8.48 2.39 25.02
CA LYS A 176 -7.03 2.43 24.75
C LYS A 176 -6.73 2.69 23.28
N ALA A 177 -7.51 2.10 22.37
CA ALA A 177 -7.36 2.37 20.95
C ALA A 177 -7.48 3.86 20.63
N ARG A 178 -8.53 4.53 21.14
CA ARG A 178 -8.71 5.99 20.99
C ARG A 178 -7.52 6.77 21.55
N GLN A 179 -7.01 6.38 22.72
CA GLN A 179 -5.87 7.04 23.34
C GLN A 179 -4.63 6.97 22.43
N PHE A 180 -4.27 5.77 21.95
CA PHE A 180 -3.08 5.59 21.11
C PHE A 180 -3.22 6.28 19.75
N PHE A 181 -4.38 6.24 19.10
CA PHE A 181 -4.57 6.95 17.82
C PHE A 181 -4.51 8.48 17.97
N LYS A 182 -5.05 9.04 19.07
CA LYS A 182 -4.90 10.48 19.36
C LYS A 182 -3.45 10.87 19.61
N GLU A 183 -2.70 10.03 20.31
CA GLU A 183 -1.27 10.23 20.54
C GLU A 183 -0.50 10.25 19.22
N VAL A 184 -0.74 9.28 18.33
CA VAL A 184 -0.10 9.20 17.01
C VAL A 184 -0.46 10.40 16.13
N ASP A 185 -1.74 10.79 16.08
CA ASP A 185 -2.17 11.97 15.30
C ASP A 185 -1.47 13.25 15.80
N GLY A 186 -1.34 13.41 17.12
CA GLY A 186 -0.58 14.52 17.73
C GLY A 186 0.92 14.49 17.40
N MET A 187 1.54 13.31 17.39
CA MET A 187 2.96 13.15 17.03
C MET A 187 3.26 13.47 15.57
N ARG A 188 2.28 13.27 14.67
CA ARG A 188 2.42 13.49 13.22
C ARG A 188 2.22 14.95 12.80
N GLY A 189 1.99 15.85 13.76
CA GLY A 189 2.05 17.30 13.57
C GLY A 189 0.94 17.86 12.69
N SER A 190 1.22 18.95 11.95
CA SER A 190 0.20 19.70 11.21
C SER A 190 -0.49 18.89 10.09
N GLY A 191 0.18 17.89 9.51
CA GLY A 191 -0.42 16.96 8.56
C GLY A 191 -1.31 15.89 9.22
N GLY A 192 -1.06 15.58 10.49
CA GLY A 192 -1.69 14.49 11.23
C GLY A 192 -1.38 13.11 10.68
N ASP A 193 -2.10 12.13 11.19
CA ASP A 193 -2.01 10.73 10.79
C ASP A 193 -3.34 10.24 10.22
N GLY A 194 -3.38 10.08 8.90
CA GLY A 194 -4.62 9.67 8.23
C GLY A 194 -5.15 8.31 8.70
N PRO A 195 -4.34 7.26 8.91
CA PRO A 195 -4.84 6.00 9.49
C PRO A 195 -5.40 6.16 10.90
N SER A 196 -4.74 6.93 11.78
CA SER A 196 -5.27 7.19 13.13
C SER A 196 -6.60 7.93 13.08
N ARG A 197 -6.71 8.96 12.23
CA ARG A 197 -7.95 9.73 12.05
C ARG A 197 -9.08 8.88 11.50
N PHE A 198 -8.78 7.95 10.59
CA PHE A 198 -9.74 6.98 10.09
C PHE A 198 -10.34 6.17 11.26
N PHE A 199 -9.51 5.59 12.12
CA PHE A 199 -10.02 4.80 13.25
C PHE A 199 -10.72 5.65 14.32
N LEU A 200 -10.22 6.85 14.61
CA LEU A 200 -10.91 7.76 15.52
C LEU A 200 -12.33 8.08 15.02
N HIS A 201 -12.48 8.36 13.72
CA HIS A 201 -13.79 8.62 13.11
C HIS A 201 -14.72 7.41 13.19
N LEU A 202 -14.23 6.19 12.93
CA LEU A 202 -15.03 4.96 13.08
C LEU A 202 -15.50 4.77 14.53
N LEU A 203 -14.60 4.96 15.50
CA LEU A 203 -14.88 4.81 16.92
C LEU A 203 -15.83 5.88 17.47
N GLU A 204 -15.84 7.08 16.89
CA GLU A 204 -16.78 8.16 17.22
C GLU A 204 -18.19 7.87 16.70
N ARG A 205 -18.30 7.23 15.53
CA ARG A 205 -19.58 6.88 14.91
C ARG A 205 -20.19 5.58 15.43
N GLY A 206 -19.43 4.81 16.22
CA GLY A 206 -19.85 3.50 16.71
C GLY A 206 -20.05 2.50 15.56
N GLU A 207 -19.31 2.66 14.46
CA GLU A 207 -19.41 1.73 13.33
C GLU A 207 -18.89 0.35 13.77
N PRO A 208 -19.57 -0.74 13.35
CA PRO A 208 -19.24 -2.08 13.84
C PRO A 208 -17.87 -2.50 13.33
N ILE A 209 -16.95 -2.78 14.27
CA ILE A 209 -15.67 -3.44 14.01
C ILE A 209 -15.84 -4.90 14.39
N ARG A 210 -15.77 -5.81 13.42
CA ARG A 210 -16.00 -7.25 13.68
C ARG A 210 -14.67 -7.96 13.84
N GLN A 211 -14.27 -8.28 15.06
CA GLN A 211 -13.02 -9.00 15.35
C GLN A 211 -11.79 -8.32 14.71
N GLY A 212 -11.71 -6.98 14.77
CA GLY A 212 -10.63 -6.21 14.15
C GLY A 212 -10.63 -6.19 12.61
N VAL A 213 -11.66 -6.75 11.96
CA VAL A 213 -11.85 -6.70 10.51
C VAL A 213 -12.78 -5.56 10.12
N TYR A 214 -12.30 -4.71 9.22
CA TYR A 214 -13.06 -3.59 8.68
C TYR A 214 -13.61 -3.94 7.30
N ASP A 215 -14.92 -3.83 7.13
CA ASP A 215 -15.55 -4.00 5.84
C ASP A 215 -15.35 -2.75 5.01
N MET A 216 -14.56 -2.88 3.93
CA MET A 216 -14.36 -1.80 2.97
C MET A 216 -15.56 -1.76 2.03
N MET A 217 -16.71 -1.35 2.57
CA MET A 217 -17.90 -1.05 1.81
C MET A 217 -17.79 0.39 1.29
N GLU A 218 -17.11 0.60 0.17
CA GLU A 218 -17.36 1.83 -0.59
C GLU A 218 -18.59 1.67 -1.47
N LYS A 219 -19.40 2.73 -1.46
CA LYS A 219 -20.53 2.97 -2.35
C LYS A 219 -20.12 2.87 -3.82
#